data_AF-A0A970ZRD0-F1
#
_entry.id   AF-A0A970ZRD0-F1
#
_cell.length_a   1.000
_cell.length_b   1.000
_cell.length_c   1.000
_cell.angle_alpha   90.00
_cell.angle_beta   90.00
_cell.angle_gamma   90.00
#
_symmetry.space_group_name_H-M   'P 1'
#
loop_
_entity.id
_entity.type
_entity.pdbx_description
1 polymer ?
#
loop_
_entity_poly.entity_id
_entity_poly.type
_entity_poly.pdbx_seq_one_letter_code
_entity_poly.pdbx_strand_id
1 'polypeptide(L)'
;MAESPQQPSEDQAPRNLDALAASEADGVVDALDRHRVKILAAIAVAALVICGALVAGQLKKQKHLDASEAFTTAATQGDLAALDAVLLEYPGSVPAGNALLSKAELQVDQGKSQDAQATLERFVKEFPSHPRYPQGLFALANLSHVAGDTAAAKDYYEKTIAAQPDGELTPLARIRLGDLALENGDSSLADQLYQESFTLHPGNPFFDFAQEKLALLKVGNPPEVERPAPEPEPAAETPAPAAKPADAAPASAPTTEVKPAPAPAPETKPAPAPEAKPEAAPAPESKPKAAPAPEAKPDTAPSPEAKPEAKPEAKPEAKPEAKPE
;
A
#
# COMPACT_ATOMS: atom_id res chain seq x y z
N MET A 1 70.77 76.04 -28.23
CA MET A 1 69.47 75.71 -28.85
C MET A 1 69.50 74.22 -29.13
N ALA A 2 68.54 73.38 -28.78
CA ALA A 2 67.32 73.52 -28.02
C ALA A 2 66.96 72.10 -27.54
N GLU A 3 66.25 72.04 -26.42
CA GLU A 3 65.61 70.87 -25.83
C GLU A 3 64.75 70.10 -26.84
N SER A 4 64.74 68.76 -26.75
CA SER A 4 63.52 67.99 -26.98
C SER A 4 63.53 66.69 -26.15
N PRO A 5 62.40 66.37 -25.47
CA PRO A 5 62.24 65.25 -24.55
C PRO A 5 61.58 64.03 -25.23
N GLN A 6 61.40 62.95 -24.45
CA GLN A 6 60.62 61.71 -24.70
C GLN A 6 61.49 60.46 -24.95
N GLN A 7 61.26 59.29 -24.33
CA GLN A 7 60.02 58.74 -23.75
C GLN A 7 60.38 57.62 -22.74
N PRO A 8 59.55 57.33 -21.71
CA PRO A 8 59.75 56.15 -20.86
C PRO A 8 59.37 54.89 -21.65
N SER A 9 60.18 53.84 -21.53
CA SER A 9 59.96 52.53 -22.15
C SER A 9 58.73 51.81 -21.56
N GLU A 10 57.55 52.10 -22.11
CA GLU A 10 56.35 51.25 -22.04
C GLU A 10 56.56 49.97 -22.88
N ASP A 11 57.27 48.95 -22.37
CA ASP A 11 57.23 47.61 -23.00
C ASP A 11 57.64 46.44 -22.06
N GLN A 12 57.23 46.47 -20.79
CA GLN A 12 57.52 45.37 -19.84
C GLN A 12 56.31 44.84 -19.05
N ALA A 13 55.15 45.48 -19.11
CA ALA A 13 53.97 45.04 -18.37
C ALA A 13 53.30 43.76 -18.94
N PRO A 14 53.09 43.58 -20.27
CA PRO A 14 52.41 42.38 -20.77
C PRO A 14 53.29 41.11 -20.67
N ARG A 15 54.62 41.24 -20.83
CA ARG A 15 55.55 40.10 -20.79
C ARG A 15 55.68 39.43 -19.41
N ASN A 16 55.44 40.15 -18.33
CA ASN A 16 55.58 39.60 -16.97
C ASN A 16 54.36 38.79 -16.51
N LEU A 17 53.14 39.13 -16.99
CA LEU A 17 51.94 38.35 -16.71
C LEU A 17 51.94 37.01 -17.46
N ASP A 18 52.33 37.04 -18.74
CA ASP A 18 52.47 35.80 -19.54
C ASP A 18 53.58 34.89 -19.01
N ALA A 19 54.70 35.48 -18.53
CA ALA A 19 55.79 34.72 -17.93
C ALA A 19 55.44 34.14 -16.54
N LEU A 20 54.67 34.86 -15.71
CA LEU A 20 54.16 34.30 -14.45
C LEU A 20 53.15 33.17 -14.72
N ALA A 21 52.21 33.37 -15.65
CA ALA A 21 51.25 32.35 -16.04
C ALA A 21 51.93 31.10 -16.62
N ALA A 22 53.00 31.26 -17.40
CA ALA A 22 53.82 30.17 -17.90
C ALA A 22 54.59 29.44 -16.78
N SER A 23 55.14 30.17 -15.80
CA SER A 23 55.84 29.59 -14.65
C SER A 23 54.91 28.84 -13.69
N GLU A 24 53.69 29.34 -13.48
CA GLU A 24 52.67 28.63 -12.71
C GLU A 24 52.19 27.38 -13.44
N ALA A 25 52.04 27.46 -14.77
CA ALA A 25 51.73 26.30 -15.61
C ALA A 25 52.84 25.22 -15.56
N ASP A 26 54.11 25.61 -15.65
CA ASP A 26 55.24 24.67 -15.56
C ASP A 26 55.34 23.98 -14.19
N GLY A 27 55.06 24.71 -13.09
CA GLY A 27 55.01 24.14 -11.75
C GLY A 27 53.86 23.13 -11.56
N VAL A 28 52.70 23.39 -12.17
CA VAL A 28 51.57 22.46 -12.19
C VAL A 28 51.90 21.22 -13.02
N VAL A 29 52.57 21.38 -14.16
CA VAL A 29 52.99 20.27 -15.04
C VAL A 29 54.00 19.37 -14.34
N ASP A 30 55.03 19.92 -13.69
CA ASP A 30 56.01 19.12 -12.92
C ASP A 30 55.37 18.36 -11.74
N ALA A 31 54.41 19.00 -11.06
CA ALA A 31 53.65 18.35 -9.99
C ALA A 31 52.75 17.21 -10.52
N LEU A 32 52.14 17.40 -11.69
CA LEU A 32 51.33 16.38 -12.35
C LEU A 32 52.17 15.18 -12.79
N ASP A 33 53.36 15.43 -13.35
CA ASP A 33 54.28 14.37 -13.79
C ASP A 33 54.85 13.58 -12.62
N ARG A 34 55.22 14.26 -11.53
CA ARG A 34 55.69 13.64 -10.28
C ARG A 34 54.66 12.69 -9.67
N HIS A 35 53.37 13.01 -9.80
CA HIS A 35 52.27 12.22 -9.25
C HIS A 35 51.48 11.44 -10.31
N ARG A 36 51.90 11.42 -11.58
CA ARG A 36 51.13 10.87 -12.71
C ARG A 36 50.61 9.45 -12.46
N VAL A 37 51.45 8.58 -11.89
CA VAL A 37 51.09 7.18 -11.62
C VAL A 37 50.03 7.09 -10.53
N LYS A 38 50.12 7.95 -9.49
CA LYS A 38 49.14 8.00 -8.40
C LYS A 38 47.81 8.59 -8.87
N ILE A 39 47.85 9.62 -9.72
CA ILE A 39 46.67 10.24 -10.32
C ILE A 39 45.97 9.25 -11.25
N LEU A 40 46.70 8.58 -12.15
CA LEU A 40 46.13 7.55 -13.03
C LEU A 40 45.58 6.36 -12.26
N ALA A 41 46.27 5.91 -11.20
CA ALA A 41 45.76 4.86 -10.33
C ALA A 41 44.47 5.29 -9.61
N ALA A 42 44.40 6.53 -9.11
CA ALA A 42 43.20 7.07 -8.47
C ALA A 42 42.02 7.17 -9.45
N ILE A 43 42.25 7.63 -10.69
CA ILE A 43 41.24 7.68 -11.75
C ILE A 43 40.77 6.27 -12.10
N ALA A 44 41.68 5.30 -12.24
CA ALA A 44 41.32 3.92 -12.55
C ALA A 44 40.47 3.28 -11.44
N VAL A 45 40.83 3.51 -10.17
CA VAL A 45 40.02 3.06 -9.02
C VAL A 45 38.65 3.74 -9.02
N ALA A 46 38.59 5.06 -9.24
CA ALA A 46 37.33 5.78 -9.34
C ALA A 46 36.45 5.25 -10.48
N ALA A 47 37.03 4.97 -11.65
CA ALA A 47 36.33 4.38 -12.79
C ALA A 47 35.78 2.99 -12.47
N LEU A 48 36.55 2.13 -11.80
CA LEU A 48 36.08 0.81 -11.38
C LEU A 48 34.93 0.89 -10.36
N VAL A 49 34.99 1.83 -9.41
CA VAL A 49 33.90 2.07 -8.45
C VAL A 49 32.64 2.55 -9.17
N ILE A 50 32.77 3.50 -10.10
CA ILE A 50 31.64 4.00 -10.89
C ILE A 50 31.05 2.88 -11.75
N CYS A 51 31.88 2.11 -12.47
CA CYS A 51 31.43 0.95 -13.24
C CYS A 51 30.70 -0.07 -12.36
N GLY A 52 31.25 -0.39 -11.18
CA GLY A 52 30.60 -1.29 -10.22
C GLY A 52 29.25 -0.77 -9.76
N ALA A 53 29.13 0.52 -9.45
CA ALA A 53 27.87 1.15 -9.06
C ALA A 53 26.84 1.13 -10.22
N LEU A 54 27.27 1.38 -11.46
CA LEU A 54 26.40 1.31 -12.64
C LEU A 54 25.92 -0.12 -12.91
N VAL A 55 26.80 -1.12 -12.85
CA VAL A 55 26.43 -2.53 -13.04
C VAL A 55 25.47 -2.98 -11.93
N ALA A 56 25.76 -2.65 -10.66
CA ALA A 56 24.85 -2.94 -9.55
C ALA A 56 23.49 -2.25 -9.72
N GLY A 57 23.47 -1.01 -10.21
CA GLY A 57 22.25 -0.28 -10.53
C GLY A 57 21.43 -0.95 -11.64
N GLN A 58 22.08 -1.41 -12.70
CA GLN A 58 21.42 -2.14 -13.81
C GLN A 58 20.88 -3.49 -13.35
N LEU A 59 21.65 -4.25 -12.56
CA LEU A 59 21.20 -5.53 -12.01
C LEU A 59 19.98 -5.37 -11.09
N LYS A 60 19.95 -4.31 -10.26
CA LYS A 60 18.77 -4.00 -9.46
C LYS A 60 17.55 -3.70 -10.33
N LYS A 61 17.71 -2.85 -11.36
CA LYS A 61 16.62 -2.54 -12.30
C LYS A 61 16.10 -3.78 -13.02
N GLN A 62 17.00 -4.65 -13.49
CA GLN A 62 16.62 -5.89 -14.14
C GLN A 62 15.84 -6.82 -13.20
N LYS A 63 16.32 -7.02 -11.96
CA LYS A 63 15.59 -7.77 -10.94
C LYS A 63 14.20 -7.21 -10.64
N HIS A 64 14.02 -5.88 -10.69
CA HIS A 64 12.69 -5.27 -10.51
C HIS A 64 11.72 -5.57 -11.67
N LEU A 65 12.23 -5.64 -12.90
CA LEU A 65 11.43 -6.01 -14.07
C LEU A 65 11.01 -7.48 -13.99
N ASP A 66 11.97 -8.36 -13.70
CA ASP A 66 11.71 -9.81 -13.54
C ASP A 66 10.66 -10.05 -12.42
N ALA A 67 10.78 -9.35 -11.29
CA ALA A 67 9.81 -9.43 -10.20
C ALA A 67 8.40 -9.00 -10.62
N SER A 68 8.30 -7.95 -11.43
CA SER A 68 7.01 -7.42 -11.90
C SER A 68 6.37 -8.36 -12.92
N GLU A 69 7.16 -8.96 -13.80
CA GLU A 69 6.71 -9.98 -14.75
C GLU A 69 6.24 -11.25 -14.04
N ALA A 70 7.02 -11.74 -13.09
CA ALA A 70 6.68 -12.91 -12.27
C ALA A 70 5.36 -12.69 -11.51
N PHE A 71 5.21 -11.54 -10.86
CA PHE A 71 3.94 -11.16 -10.21
C PHE A 71 2.78 -11.10 -11.20
N THR A 72 2.94 -10.42 -12.34
CA THR A 72 1.86 -10.24 -13.31
C THR A 72 1.38 -11.60 -13.84
N THR A 73 2.31 -12.50 -14.15
CA THR A 73 1.99 -13.87 -14.57
C THR A 73 1.25 -14.64 -13.49
N ALA A 74 1.77 -14.61 -12.25
CA ALA A 74 1.15 -15.30 -11.12
C ALA A 74 -0.27 -14.79 -10.83
N ALA A 75 -0.45 -13.47 -10.79
CA ALA A 75 -1.72 -12.83 -10.48
C ALA A 75 -2.78 -13.08 -11.57
N THR A 76 -2.40 -13.01 -12.85
CA THR A 76 -3.33 -13.27 -13.97
C THR A 76 -3.80 -14.72 -14.03
N GLN A 77 -2.97 -15.66 -13.57
CA GLN A 77 -3.31 -17.08 -13.50
C GLN A 77 -4.06 -17.45 -12.21
N GLY A 78 -4.09 -16.57 -11.22
CA GLY A 78 -4.64 -16.88 -9.90
C GLY A 78 -3.86 -17.97 -9.16
N ASP A 79 -2.56 -18.12 -9.45
CA ASP A 79 -1.73 -19.21 -8.91
C ASP A 79 -1.07 -18.80 -7.59
N LEU A 80 -1.59 -19.36 -6.48
CA LEU A 80 -1.08 -19.13 -5.14
C LEU A 80 0.39 -19.55 -4.98
N ALA A 81 0.82 -20.63 -5.62
CA ALA A 81 2.20 -21.12 -5.53
C ALA A 81 3.16 -20.19 -6.28
N ALA A 82 2.73 -19.68 -7.44
CA ALA A 82 3.50 -18.69 -8.18
C ALA A 82 3.59 -17.35 -7.43
N LEU A 83 2.51 -16.92 -6.76
CA LEU A 83 2.54 -15.75 -5.87
C LEU A 83 3.53 -15.94 -4.72
N ASP A 84 3.57 -17.13 -4.10
CA ASP A 84 4.53 -17.46 -3.05
C ASP A 84 5.98 -17.48 -3.57
N ALA A 85 6.21 -17.92 -4.81
CA ALA A 85 7.53 -17.84 -5.44
C ALA A 85 8.02 -16.39 -5.57
N VAL A 86 7.14 -15.45 -5.96
CA VAL A 86 7.48 -14.01 -6.03
C VAL A 86 7.94 -13.48 -4.67
N LEU A 87 7.29 -13.90 -3.58
CA LEU A 87 7.67 -13.50 -2.21
C LEU A 87 9.06 -14.01 -1.82
N LEU A 88 9.40 -15.23 -2.25
CA LEU A 88 10.66 -15.87 -1.92
C LEU A 88 11.82 -15.31 -2.74
N GLU A 89 11.61 -15.07 -4.03
CA GLU A 89 12.66 -14.64 -4.96
C GLU A 89 12.93 -13.13 -4.90
N TYR A 90 11.92 -12.33 -4.58
CA TYR A 90 11.98 -10.87 -4.58
C TYR A 90 11.52 -10.24 -3.25
N PRO A 91 12.07 -10.65 -2.10
CA PRO A 91 11.61 -10.18 -0.80
C PRO A 91 11.74 -8.66 -0.65
N GLY A 92 10.73 -8.04 -0.03
CA GLY A 92 10.69 -6.59 0.20
C GLY A 92 10.44 -5.73 -1.05
N SER A 93 10.27 -6.34 -2.23
CA SER A 93 9.97 -5.61 -3.46
C SER A 93 8.48 -5.22 -3.55
N VAL A 94 8.15 -4.19 -4.34
CA VAL A 94 6.73 -3.82 -4.61
C VAL A 94 5.95 -4.99 -5.22
N PRO A 95 6.47 -5.76 -6.19
CA PRO A 95 5.79 -6.97 -6.68
C PRO A 95 5.52 -8.02 -5.60
N ALA A 96 6.42 -8.21 -4.62
CA ALA A 96 6.17 -9.11 -3.50
C ALA A 96 5.04 -8.59 -2.59
N GLY A 97 5.00 -7.28 -2.31
CA GLY A 97 3.88 -6.67 -1.59
C GLY A 97 2.55 -6.84 -2.34
N ASN A 98 2.54 -6.61 -3.65
CA ASN A 98 1.39 -6.87 -4.51
C ASN A 98 0.97 -8.35 -4.50
N ALA A 99 1.94 -9.28 -4.48
CA ALA A 99 1.66 -10.70 -4.43
C ALA A 99 0.93 -11.11 -3.14
N LEU A 100 1.26 -10.52 -1.99
CA LEU A 100 0.50 -10.73 -0.75
C LEU A 100 -0.94 -10.21 -0.87
N LEU A 101 -1.15 -9.03 -1.46
CA LEU A 101 -2.50 -8.49 -1.65
C LEU A 101 -3.34 -9.40 -2.56
N SER A 102 -2.80 -9.82 -3.72
CA SER A 102 -3.50 -10.73 -4.62
C SER A 102 -3.71 -12.12 -4.01
N LYS A 103 -2.76 -12.61 -3.22
CA LYS A 103 -2.90 -13.88 -2.48
C LYS A 103 -4.05 -13.80 -1.49
N ALA A 104 -4.17 -12.70 -0.74
CA ALA A 104 -5.26 -12.49 0.19
C ALA A 104 -6.61 -12.40 -0.51
N GLU A 105 -6.70 -11.68 -1.63
CA GLU A 105 -7.90 -11.60 -2.47
C GLU A 105 -8.36 -13.02 -2.92
N LEU A 106 -7.44 -13.82 -3.47
CA LEU A 106 -7.74 -15.21 -3.86
C LEU A 106 -8.17 -16.09 -2.68
N GLN A 107 -7.60 -15.88 -1.50
CA GLN A 107 -8.00 -16.60 -0.30
C GLN A 107 -9.42 -16.22 0.12
N VAL A 108 -9.81 -14.94 0.02
CA VAL A 108 -11.20 -14.49 0.25
C VAL A 108 -12.15 -15.14 -0.74
N ASP A 109 -11.82 -15.16 -2.03
CA ASP A 109 -12.64 -15.79 -3.08
C ASP A 109 -12.83 -17.29 -2.85
N GLN A 110 -11.85 -17.94 -2.22
CA GLN A 110 -11.91 -19.35 -1.82
C GLN A 110 -12.63 -19.59 -0.48
N GLY A 111 -13.17 -18.54 0.16
CA GLY A 111 -13.81 -18.61 1.48
C GLY A 111 -12.83 -18.82 2.64
N LYS A 112 -11.52 -18.66 2.41
CA LYS A 112 -10.46 -18.84 3.41
C LYS A 112 -10.15 -17.52 4.12
N SER A 113 -11.15 -16.94 4.79
CA SER A 113 -11.03 -15.61 5.41
C SER A 113 -9.92 -15.51 6.46
N GLN A 114 -9.67 -16.58 7.22
CA GLN A 114 -8.57 -16.61 8.21
C GLN A 114 -7.18 -16.58 7.55
N ASP A 115 -7.01 -17.33 6.45
CA ASP A 115 -5.75 -17.31 5.69
C ASP A 115 -5.54 -15.93 5.05
N ALA A 116 -6.60 -15.32 4.50
CA ALA A 116 -6.55 -13.97 3.95
C ALA A 116 -6.15 -12.93 4.98
N GLN A 117 -6.72 -13.01 6.19
CA GLN A 117 -6.36 -12.14 7.31
C GLN A 117 -4.87 -12.29 7.66
N ALA A 118 -4.37 -13.51 7.84
CA ALA A 118 -2.95 -13.75 8.14
C ALA A 118 -2.02 -13.22 7.02
N THR A 119 -2.41 -13.38 5.75
CA THR A 119 -1.66 -12.85 4.60
C THR A 119 -1.61 -11.32 4.61
N LEU A 120 -2.73 -10.65 4.92
CA LEU A 120 -2.79 -9.19 4.99
C LEU A 120 -2.07 -8.62 6.21
N GLU A 121 -2.14 -9.28 7.36
CA GLU A 121 -1.35 -8.92 8.55
C GLU A 121 0.14 -8.99 8.25
N ARG A 122 0.57 -10.03 7.53
CA ARG A 122 1.94 -10.15 7.04
C ARG A 122 2.31 -9.01 6.10
N PHE A 123 1.43 -8.64 5.17
CA PHE A 123 1.66 -7.50 4.27
C PHE A 123 1.85 -6.19 5.05
N VAL A 124 0.94 -5.86 5.96
CA VAL A 124 1.01 -4.64 6.76
C VAL A 124 2.29 -4.61 7.63
N LYS A 125 2.73 -5.76 8.13
CA LYS A 125 3.96 -5.86 8.92
C LYS A 125 5.25 -5.73 8.08
N GLU A 126 5.32 -6.41 6.94
CA GLU A 126 6.55 -6.51 6.14
C GLU A 126 6.70 -5.34 5.16
N PHE A 127 5.60 -4.67 4.79
CA PHE A 127 5.56 -3.67 3.72
C PHE A 127 4.95 -2.31 4.15
N PRO A 128 5.38 -1.70 5.27
CA PRO A 128 4.78 -0.45 5.79
C PRO A 128 4.94 0.78 4.88
N SER A 129 5.90 0.75 3.95
CA SER A 129 6.13 1.83 2.98
C SER A 129 5.59 1.51 1.58
N HIS A 130 4.81 0.45 1.43
CA HIS A 130 4.32 0.02 0.12
C HIS A 130 3.26 0.99 -0.43
N PRO A 131 3.23 1.27 -1.74
CA PRO A 131 2.27 2.22 -2.33
C PRO A 131 0.79 1.87 -2.05
N ARG A 132 0.49 0.58 -1.92
CA ARG A 132 -0.84 0.05 -1.60
C ARG A 132 -1.03 -0.29 -0.11
N TYR A 133 -0.19 0.25 0.78
CA TYR A 133 -0.30 0.01 2.22
C TYR A 133 -1.69 0.35 2.79
N PRO A 134 -2.32 1.50 2.44
CA PRO A 134 -3.69 1.79 2.86
C PRO A 134 -4.72 0.75 2.40
N GLN A 135 -4.52 0.13 1.23
CA GLN A 135 -5.42 -0.92 0.73
C GLN A 135 -5.35 -2.19 1.58
N GLY A 136 -4.16 -2.59 2.05
CA GLY A 136 -4.02 -3.73 2.94
C GLY A 136 -4.70 -3.51 4.30
N LEU A 137 -4.56 -2.30 4.86
CA LEU A 137 -5.27 -1.89 6.07
C LEU A 137 -6.80 -1.92 5.87
N PHE A 138 -7.28 -1.33 4.77
CA PHE A 138 -8.70 -1.32 4.45
C PHE A 138 -9.27 -2.73 4.26
N ALA A 139 -8.51 -3.63 3.63
CA ALA A 139 -8.89 -5.03 3.47
C ALA A 139 -8.97 -5.77 4.82
N LEU A 140 -8.02 -5.55 5.74
CA LEU A 140 -8.11 -6.06 7.11
C LEU A 140 -9.32 -5.53 7.86
N ALA A 141 -9.64 -4.25 7.68
CA ALA A 141 -10.82 -3.64 8.28
C ALA A 141 -12.10 -4.34 7.81
N ASN A 142 -12.25 -4.55 6.49
CA ASN A 142 -13.40 -5.24 5.92
C ASN A 142 -13.50 -6.70 6.42
N LEU A 143 -12.38 -7.43 6.46
CA LEU A 143 -12.38 -8.81 6.97
C LEU A 143 -12.76 -8.86 8.45
N SER A 144 -12.24 -7.94 9.25
CA SER A 144 -12.57 -7.84 10.68
C SER A 144 -14.05 -7.50 10.88
N HIS A 145 -14.59 -6.61 10.06
CA HIS A 145 -16.01 -6.24 10.09
C HIS A 145 -16.90 -7.45 9.78
N VAL A 146 -16.59 -8.19 8.70
CA VAL A 146 -17.32 -9.42 8.33
C VAL A 146 -17.20 -10.49 9.42
N ALA A 147 -16.07 -10.56 10.11
CA ALA A 147 -15.87 -11.47 11.25
C ALA A 147 -16.61 -11.03 12.54
N GLY A 148 -17.24 -9.84 12.55
CA GLY A 148 -17.89 -9.27 13.71
C GLY A 148 -16.94 -8.64 14.74
N ASP A 149 -15.64 -8.54 14.42
CA ASP A 149 -14.67 -7.83 15.24
C ASP A 149 -14.72 -6.33 14.90
N THR A 150 -15.78 -5.66 15.36
CA THR A 150 -16.02 -4.23 15.15
C THR A 150 -14.89 -3.37 15.69
N ALA A 151 -14.21 -3.80 16.76
CA ALA A 151 -13.10 -3.07 17.36
C ALA A 151 -11.88 -3.06 16.45
N ALA A 152 -11.48 -4.23 15.94
CA ALA A 152 -10.39 -4.33 14.97
C ALA A 152 -10.75 -3.64 13.65
N ALA A 153 -11.99 -3.79 13.17
CA ALA A 153 -12.46 -3.12 11.95
C ALA A 153 -12.29 -1.61 12.05
N LYS A 154 -12.74 -1.01 13.16
CA LYS A 154 -12.59 0.43 13.43
C LYS A 154 -11.12 0.86 13.41
N ASP A 155 -10.26 0.17 14.16
CA ASP A 155 -8.83 0.48 14.23
C ASP A 155 -8.16 0.45 12.84
N TYR A 156 -8.46 -0.55 12.02
CA TYR A 156 -7.90 -0.64 10.67
C TYR A 156 -8.44 0.40 9.69
N TYR A 157 -9.72 0.78 9.77
CA TYR A 157 -10.23 1.90 8.97
C TYR A 157 -9.60 3.24 9.39
N GLU A 158 -9.44 3.49 10.69
CA GLU A 158 -8.76 4.70 11.19
C GLU A 158 -7.30 4.75 10.73
N LYS A 159 -6.58 3.62 10.78
CA LYS A 159 -5.22 3.49 10.24
C LYS A 159 -5.17 3.72 8.73
N THR A 160 -6.19 3.30 7.97
CA THR A 160 -6.30 3.56 6.54
C THR A 160 -6.34 5.06 6.27
N ILE A 161 -7.18 5.79 7.01
CA ILE A 161 -7.30 7.25 6.91
C ILE A 161 -5.99 7.94 7.31
N ALA A 162 -5.37 7.50 8.41
CA ALA A 162 -4.11 8.07 8.88
C ALA A 162 -2.94 7.84 7.92
N ALA A 163 -2.91 6.69 7.22
CA ALA A 163 -1.88 6.37 6.26
C ALA A 163 -1.97 7.23 4.99
N GLN A 164 -3.17 7.68 4.61
CA GLN A 164 -3.35 8.55 3.45
C GLN A 164 -4.53 9.51 3.66
N PRO A 165 -4.37 10.61 4.41
CA PRO A 165 -5.48 11.51 4.75
C PRO A 165 -6.25 12.06 3.55
N ASP A 166 -5.57 12.24 2.41
CA ASP A 166 -6.13 12.70 1.13
C ASP A 166 -6.14 11.60 0.05
N GLY A 167 -6.18 10.34 0.49
CA GLY A 167 -6.16 9.16 -0.37
C GLY A 167 -7.50 8.78 -0.96
N GLU A 168 -7.46 8.04 -2.07
CA GLU A 168 -8.66 7.57 -2.76
C GLU A 168 -9.56 6.72 -1.86
N LEU A 169 -8.99 5.93 -0.94
CA LEU A 169 -9.76 5.08 -0.02
C LEU A 169 -10.29 5.80 1.22
N THR A 170 -9.82 7.00 1.51
CA THR A 170 -10.14 7.71 2.76
C THR A 170 -11.61 8.10 2.89
N PRO A 171 -12.27 8.61 1.83
CA PRO A 171 -13.72 8.79 1.83
C PRO A 171 -14.48 7.49 2.13
N LEU A 172 -14.09 6.39 1.49
CA LEU A 172 -14.74 5.09 1.69
C LEU A 172 -14.51 4.55 3.11
N ALA A 173 -13.30 4.70 3.67
CA ALA A 173 -13.01 4.33 5.05
C ALA A 173 -13.85 5.13 6.05
N ARG A 174 -14.09 6.42 5.82
CA ARG A 174 -15.03 7.21 6.64
C ARG A 174 -16.46 6.67 6.53
N ILE A 175 -16.92 6.34 5.32
CA ILE A 175 -18.25 5.75 5.14
C ILE A 175 -18.36 4.43 5.91
N ARG A 176 -17.34 3.57 5.86
CA ARG A 176 -17.34 2.31 6.61
C ARG A 176 -17.30 2.51 8.12
N LEU A 177 -16.56 3.50 8.62
CA LEU A 177 -16.64 3.88 10.03
C LEU A 177 -18.05 4.39 10.41
N GLY A 178 -18.72 5.09 9.51
CA GLY A 178 -20.12 5.50 9.68
C GLY A 178 -21.07 4.30 9.74
N ASP A 179 -20.84 3.29 8.89
CA ASP A 179 -21.58 2.01 8.93
C ASP A 179 -21.40 1.35 10.32
N LEU A 180 -20.16 1.23 10.80
CA LEU A 180 -19.86 0.69 12.14
C LEU A 180 -20.49 1.52 13.28
N ALA A 181 -20.52 2.84 13.16
CA ALA A 181 -21.16 3.71 14.14
C ALA A 181 -22.67 3.47 14.19
N LEU A 182 -23.31 3.33 13.03
CA LEU A 182 -24.74 3.06 12.92
C LEU A 182 -25.10 1.67 13.47
N GLU A 183 -24.30 0.65 13.19
CA GLU A 183 -24.46 -0.70 13.77
C GLU A 183 -24.38 -0.68 15.30
N ASN A 184 -23.57 0.22 15.87
CA ASN A 184 -23.48 0.45 17.31
C ASN A 184 -24.57 1.40 17.86
N GLY A 185 -25.51 1.86 17.02
CA GLY A 185 -26.60 2.76 17.39
C GLY A 185 -26.21 4.24 17.49
N ASP A 186 -24.99 4.62 17.11
CA ASP A 186 -24.53 6.01 17.11
C ASP A 186 -24.82 6.68 15.76
N SER A 187 -26.09 6.97 15.53
CA SER A 187 -26.56 7.67 14.34
C SER A 187 -25.95 9.07 14.17
N SER A 188 -25.57 9.72 15.27
CA SER A 188 -24.96 11.06 15.20
C SER A 188 -23.54 10.99 14.62
N LEU A 189 -22.74 10.03 15.10
CA LEU A 189 -21.41 9.81 14.55
C LEU A 189 -21.47 9.29 13.12
N ALA A 190 -22.44 8.44 12.80
CA ALA A 190 -22.67 7.98 11.42
C ALA A 190 -22.94 9.15 10.46
N ASP A 191 -23.87 10.05 10.80
CA ASP A 191 -24.16 11.27 10.02
C ASP A 191 -22.90 12.10 9.78
N GLN A 192 -22.13 12.36 10.83
CA GLN A 192 -20.88 13.10 10.74
C GLN A 192 -19.89 12.43 9.77
N LEU A 193 -19.62 11.14 9.93
CA LEU A 193 -18.64 10.42 9.13
C LEU A 193 -19.03 10.33 7.65
N TYR A 194 -20.32 10.13 7.36
CA TYR A 194 -20.81 10.18 5.98
C TYR A 194 -20.64 11.56 5.37
N GLN A 195 -20.94 12.64 6.10
CA GLN A 195 -20.73 14.02 5.61
C GLN A 195 -19.25 14.34 5.41
N GLU A 196 -18.39 13.95 6.36
CA GLU A 196 -16.94 14.16 6.28
C GLU A 196 -16.33 13.47 5.05
N SER A 197 -16.89 12.33 4.61
CA SER A 197 -16.39 11.60 3.44
C SER A 197 -16.36 12.46 2.16
N PHE A 198 -17.25 13.44 2.01
CA PHE A 198 -17.27 14.32 0.83
C PHE A 198 -17.04 15.80 1.13
N THR A 199 -17.20 16.25 2.37
CA THR A 199 -16.86 17.63 2.74
C THR A 199 -15.36 17.82 2.90
N LEU A 200 -14.64 16.81 3.42
CA LEU A 200 -13.17 16.82 3.49
C LEU A 200 -12.51 16.36 2.19
N HIS A 201 -13.25 15.61 1.35
CA HIS A 201 -12.77 15.13 0.04
C HIS A 201 -13.77 15.45 -1.07
N PRO A 202 -13.92 16.73 -1.47
CA PRO A 202 -14.84 17.10 -2.54
C PRO A 202 -14.48 16.41 -3.87
N GLY A 203 -15.48 15.92 -4.60
CA GLY A 203 -15.29 15.27 -5.91
C GLY A 203 -14.77 13.83 -5.86
N ASN A 204 -14.78 13.19 -4.68
CA ASN A 204 -14.44 11.78 -4.55
C ASN A 204 -15.49 10.86 -5.22
N PRO A 205 -15.11 9.64 -5.67
CA PRO A 205 -16.01 8.75 -6.39
C PRO A 205 -17.12 8.12 -5.54
N PHE A 206 -17.11 8.31 -4.21
CA PHE A 206 -18.07 7.74 -3.27
C PHE A 206 -19.12 8.75 -2.78
N PHE A 207 -19.22 9.93 -3.42
CA PHE A 207 -20.18 10.97 -3.05
C PHE A 207 -21.63 10.47 -3.03
N ASP A 208 -22.09 9.84 -4.13
CA ASP A 208 -23.46 9.34 -4.23
C ASP A 208 -23.72 8.24 -3.20
N PHE A 209 -22.72 7.41 -2.93
CA PHE A 209 -22.80 6.35 -1.91
C PHE A 209 -22.97 6.93 -0.50
N ALA A 210 -22.22 7.99 -0.16
CA ALA A 210 -22.38 8.69 1.11
C ALA A 210 -23.74 9.39 1.23
N GLN A 211 -24.24 9.98 0.14
CA GLN A 211 -25.58 10.59 0.13
C GLN A 211 -26.69 9.57 0.34
N GLU A 212 -26.59 8.40 -0.27
CA GLU A 212 -27.52 7.30 -0.06
C GLU A 212 -27.54 6.87 1.41
N LYS A 213 -26.36 6.69 2.03
CA LYS A 213 -26.25 6.37 3.46
C LYS A 213 -26.92 7.42 4.36
N LEU A 214 -26.73 8.71 4.06
CA LEU A 214 -27.40 9.81 4.77
C LEU A 214 -28.92 9.82 4.57
N ALA A 215 -29.40 9.47 3.36
CA ALA A 215 -30.82 9.37 3.10
C ALA A 215 -31.46 8.22 3.88
N LEU A 216 -30.83 7.05 3.90
CA LEU A 216 -31.26 5.89 4.67
C LEU A 216 -31.28 6.18 6.17
N LEU A 217 -30.26 6.89 6.68
CA LEU A 217 -30.19 7.29 8.09
C LEU A 217 -31.39 8.14 8.52
N LYS A 218 -31.88 9.03 7.63
CA LYS A 218 -33.06 9.89 7.90
C LYS A 218 -34.37 9.12 7.86
N VAL A 219 -34.46 8.11 6.99
CA VAL A 219 -35.63 7.22 6.95
C VAL A 219 -35.70 6.36 8.22
N GLY A 220 -34.54 6.04 8.80
CA GLY A 220 -34.43 5.17 9.96
C GLY A 220 -34.64 3.70 9.60
N ASN A 221 -34.62 2.82 10.61
CA ASN A 221 -34.90 1.41 10.37
C ASN A 221 -36.36 1.25 9.93
N PRO A 222 -36.63 0.59 8.78
CA PRO A 222 -38.00 0.26 8.42
C PRO A 222 -38.63 -0.58 9.55
N PRO A 223 -39.93 -0.38 9.85
CA PRO A 223 -40.59 -1.18 10.87
C PRO A 223 -40.45 -2.67 10.51
N GLU A 224 -40.07 -3.49 11.49
CA GLU A 224 -39.98 -4.94 11.32
C GLU A 224 -41.41 -5.47 11.09
N VAL A 225 -41.77 -5.67 9.83
CA VAL A 225 -43.03 -6.30 9.47
C VAL A 225 -42.83 -7.80 9.67
N GLU A 226 -43.47 -8.38 10.69
CA GLU A 226 -43.55 -9.83 10.84
C GLU A 226 -44.04 -10.42 9.52
N ARG A 227 -43.17 -11.20 8.87
CA ARG A 227 -43.55 -11.91 7.66
C ARG A 227 -44.73 -12.82 8.05
N PRO A 228 -45.90 -12.74 7.38
CA PRO A 228 -47.00 -13.63 7.67
C PRO A 228 -46.46 -15.06 7.69
N ALA A 229 -46.78 -15.81 8.75
CA ALA A 229 -46.39 -17.21 8.85
C ALA A 229 -46.75 -17.89 7.52
N PRO A 230 -45.86 -18.71 6.93
CA PRO A 230 -46.19 -19.41 5.70
C PRO A 230 -47.52 -20.13 5.93
N GLU A 231 -48.48 -19.90 5.02
CA GLU A 231 -49.74 -20.65 5.06
C GLU A 231 -49.39 -22.14 5.15
N PRO A 232 -50.09 -22.92 6.00
CA PRO A 232 -49.82 -24.34 6.10
C PRO A 232 -49.90 -24.93 4.70
N GLU A 233 -48.80 -25.57 4.25
CA GLU A 233 -48.80 -26.28 2.98
C GLU A 233 -50.04 -27.18 2.92
N PRO A 234 -50.78 -27.21 1.79
CA PRO A 234 -51.89 -28.13 1.63
C PRO A 234 -51.40 -29.53 2.00
N ALA A 235 -52.08 -30.15 2.98
CA ALA A 235 -51.74 -31.48 3.44
C ALA A 235 -51.57 -32.38 2.21
N ALA A 236 -50.38 -32.98 2.06
CA ALA A 236 -50.11 -33.92 0.99
C ALA A 236 -51.28 -34.91 0.91
N GLU A 237 -51.97 -34.93 -0.24
CA GLU A 237 -53.04 -35.89 -0.47
C GLU A 237 -52.47 -37.29 -0.21
N THR A 238 -53.01 -37.95 0.81
CA THR A 238 -52.73 -39.36 1.07
C THR A 238 -52.95 -40.15 -0.23
N PRO A 239 -51.98 -40.97 -0.68
CA PRO A 239 -52.17 -41.76 -1.89
C PRO A 239 -53.37 -42.69 -1.69
N ALA A 240 -54.36 -42.58 -2.58
CA ALA A 240 -55.48 -43.51 -2.63
C ALA A 240 -54.94 -44.96 -2.79
N PRO A 241 -55.57 -45.95 -2.14
CA PRO A 241 -55.06 -47.32 -2.14
C PRO A 241 -55.09 -47.93 -3.54
N ALA A 242 -53.97 -48.55 -3.92
CA ALA A 242 -53.77 -49.21 -5.20
C ALA A 242 -54.82 -50.31 -5.45
N ALA A 243 -55.66 -50.12 -6.47
CA ALA A 243 -56.49 -51.18 -7.04
C ALA A 243 -55.62 -52.07 -7.95
N LYS A 244 -55.77 -53.38 -7.79
CA LYS A 244 -55.07 -54.43 -8.57
C LYS A 244 -55.48 -54.44 -10.06
N PRO A 245 -54.62 -54.99 -10.95
CA PRO A 245 -54.77 -54.86 -12.40
C PRO A 245 -55.71 -55.93 -12.99
N ALA A 246 -56.44 -55.57 -14.04
CA ALA A 246 -57.18 -56.51 -14.89
C ALA A 246 -57.07 -56.10 -16.38
N ASP A 247 -56.44 -57.02 -17.13
CA ASP A 247 -56.52 -57.40 -18.56
C ASP A 247 -56.88 -56.44 -19.72
N ALA A 248 -55.97 -56.44 -20.72
CA ALA A 248 -56.11 -56.62 -22.19
C ALA A 248 -57.21 -55.85 -22.98
N ALA A 249 -57.05 -55.34 -24.21
CA ALA A 249 -56.00 -55.13 -25.23
C ALA A 249 -56.67 -54.28 -26.36
N PRO A 250 -56.23 -54.20 -27.64
CA PRO A 250 -55.50 -53.06 -28.22
C PRO A 250 -56.18 -52.37 -29.44
N ALA A 251 -55.70 -51.16 -29.82
CA ALA A 251 -55.75 -50.50 -31.16
C ALA A 251 -55.45 -48.99 -30.98
N SER A 252 -54.68 -48.22 -31.76
CA SER A 252 -53.83 -48.37 -32.96
C SER A 252 -52.86 -47.16 -32.98
N ALA A 253 -51.67 -47.34 -33.54
CA ALA A 253 -50.56 -46.36 -33.65
C ALA A 253 -50.81 -45.24 -34.72
N PRO A 254 -49.87 -44.30 -35.06
CA PRO A 254 -48.49 -44.13 -34.60
C PRO A 254 -47.93 -42.68 -34.42
N THR A 255 -46.77 -42.63 -33.72
CA THR A 255 -45.56 -41.79 -33.89
C THR A 255 -45.62 -40.26 -34.05
N THR A 256 -44.95 -39.57 -33.12
CA THR A 256 -43.79 -38.71 -33.45
C THR A 256 -42.85 -38.61 -32.24
N GLU A 257 -41.57 -38.94 -32.46
CA GLU A 257 -40.46 -38.89 -31.51
C GLU A 257 -40.05 -37.45 -31.17
N VAL A 258 -39.87 -37.12 -29.89
CA VAL A 258 -38.73 -36.30 -29.43
C VAL A 258 -38.26 -36.83 -28.06
N LYS A 259 -36.99 -37.23 -28.01
CA LYS A 259 -36.23 -37.79 -26.89
C LYS A 259 -35.91 -36.75 -25.80
N PRO A 260 -36.08 -37.04 -24.49
CA PRO A 260 -35.40 -36.31 -23.42
C PRO A 260 -34.16 -37.07 -22.91
N ALA A 261 -33.13 -36.33 -22.51
CA ALA A 261 -31.92 -36.81 -21.86
C ALA A 261 -32.15 -37.09 -20.35
N PRO A 262 -31.34 -37.96 -19.70
CA PRO A 262 -31.61 -38.47 -18.36
C PRO A 262 -31.11 -37.56 -17.22
N ALA A 263 -31.81 -37.64 -16.09
CA ALA A 263 -31.48 -37.02 -14.81
C ALA A 263 -30.26 -37.67 -14.11
N PRO A 264 -29.49 -36.92 -13.29
CA PRO A 264 -28.42 -37.49 -12.47
C PRO A 264 -28.94 -38.15 -11.18
N ALA A 265 -28.27 -39.24 -10.79
CA ALA A 265 -28.49 -40.04 -9.60
C ALA A 265 -27.75 -39.47 -8.36
N PRO A 266 -28.10 -39.90 -7.12
CA PRO A 266 -27.77 -39.19 -5.88
C PRO A 266 -26.41 -39.55 -5.27
N GLU A 267 -25.91 -38.61 -4.47
CA GLU A 267 -24.64 -38.61 -3.73
C GLU A 267 -24.57 -39.69 -2.64
N THR A 268 -23.39 -40.29 -2.49
CA THR A 268 -23.05 -41.21 -1.40
C THR A 268 -22.16 -40.50 -0.38
N LYS A 269 -22.63 -40.50 0.87
CA LYS A 269 -21.90 -40.09 2.07
C LYS A 269 -21.03 -41.25 2.58
N PRO A 270 -19.83 -40.99 3.14
CA PRO A 270 -19.32 -41.83 4.22
C PRO A 270 -19.14 -41.06 5.56
N ALA A 271 -19.39 -41.78 6.65
CA ALA A 271 -19.20 -41.35 8.05
C ALA A 271 -17.86 -41.94 8.63
N PRO A 272 -17.52 -41.87 9.95
CA PRO A 272 -16.35 -41.15 10.43
C PRO A 272 -15.26 -41.98 11.19
N ALA A 273 -14.07 -41.36 11.35
CA ALA A 273 -13.01 -41.47 12.38
C ALA A 273 -12.27 -42.83 12.60
N PRO A 274 -11.00 -42.81 13.10
CA PRO A 274 -10.78 -42.62 14.53
C PRO A 274 -9.58 -41.74 14.94
N GLU A 275 -9.61 -41.40 16.23
CA GLU A 275 -8.69 -40.57 17.03
C GLU A 275 -7.26 -41.13 17.16
N ALA A 276 -6.28 -40.23 17.32
CA ALA A 276 -5.05 -40.48 18.07
C ALA A 276 -4.66 -39.23 18.88
N LYS A 277 -4.48 -39.42 20.19
CA LYS A 277 -4.09 -38.46 21.22
C LYS A 277 -2.53 -38.37 21.33
N PRO A 278 -1.92 -37.55 22.21
CA PRO A 278 -0.95 -36.51 21.85
C PRO A 278 0.50 -36.81 22.31
N GLU A 279 1.51 -36.40 21.55
CA GLU A 279 2.91 -36.45 22.02
C GLU A 279 3.52 -35.05 22.23
N ALA A 280 3.81 -34.81 23.50
CA ALA A 280 4.95 -34.13 24.12
C ALA A 280 5.59 -32.87 23.47
N ALA A 281 5.53 -31.79 24.26
CA ALA A 281 6.41 -30.62 24.18
C ALA A 281 7.90 -30.97 24.36
N PRO A 282 8.79 -30.05 23.98
CA PRO A 282 9.74 -29.57 24.98
C PRO A 282 9.70 -28.04 25.15
N ALA A 283 9.86 -27.64 26.42
CA ALA A 283 9.97 -26.28 26.93
C ALA A 283 11.41 -25.71 26.71
N PRO A 284 11.66 -24.42 27.01
CA PRO A 284 12.61 -23.55 26.30
C PRO A 284 14.02 -23.52 26.92
N GLU A 285 15.04 -23.29 26.08
CA GLU A 285 16.40 -22.97 26.56
C GLU A 285 16.88 -21.57 26.14
N SER A 286 17.04 -20.74 27.17
CA SER A 286 18.17 -19.84 27.45
C SER A 286 18.43 -18.57 26.60
N LYS A 287 18.08 -17.44 27.22
CA LYS A 287 18.78 -16.12 27.32
C LYS A 287 19.79 -15.71 26.22
N PRO A 288 19.60 -14.54 25.58
CA PRO A 288 20.70 -13.81 24.96
C PRO A 288 21.58 -13.13 26.02
N LYS A 289 22.89 -13.29 25.84
CA LYS A 289 23.98 -12.71 26.62
C LYS A 289 24.09 -11.21 26.33
N ALA A 290 24.15 -10.39 27.38
CA ALA A 290 24.39 -8.96 27.33
C ALA A 290 25.87 -8.62 27.03
N ALA A 291 26.11 -7.58 26.23
CA ALA A 291 27.14 -6.53 26.35
C ALA A 291 27.37 -5.80 25.00
N PRO A 292 27.89 -4.56 24.97
CA PRO A 292 27.79 -3.46 25.93
C PRO A 292 27.30 -2.13 25.28
N ALA A 293 27.00 -1.17 26.15
CA ALA A 293 26.60 0.21 25.85
C ALA A 293 27.68 0.99 25.06
N PRO A 294 27.31 2.02 24.27
CA PRO A 294 28.26 2.93 23.67
C PRO A 294 28.83 3.89 24.73
N GLU A 295 30.16 3.97 24.78
CA GLU A 295 30.91 4.92 25.59
C GLU A 295 30.60 6.37 25.18
N ALA A 296 30.29 7.18 26.17
CA ALA A 296 30.25 8.63 26.11
C ALA A 296 31.67 9.22 26.07
N LYS A 297 31.83 10.34 25.35
CA LYS A 297 32.81 11.43 25.58
C LYS A 297 32.63 12.51 24.49
N PRO A 298 33.01 13.77 24.73
CA PRO A 298 32.49 14.67 25.77
C PRO A 298 32.04 16.02 25.18
N ASP A 299 31.29 16.79 25.97
CA ASP A 299 30.97 18.20 25.75
C ASP A 299 32.19 19.05 25.34
N THR A 300 32.03 19.87 24.31
CA THR A 300 32.80 21.12 24.17
C THR A 300 32.00 22.12 23.34
N ALA A 301 31.23 22.94 24.04
CA ALA A 301 30.88 24.28 23.56
C ALA A 301 31.98 25.27 24.02
N PRO A 302 32.20 26.35 23.25
CA PRO A 302 32.32 27.64 23.90
C PRO A 302 31.29 28.65 23.39
N SER A 303 30.94 29.54 24.31
CA SER A 303 29.92 30.60 24.29
C SER A 303 30.17 31.73 23.26
N PRO A 304 29.19 32.64 23.09
CA PRO A 304 29.16 33.68 22.06
C PRO A 304 29.78 35.01 22.52
N GLU A 305 30.34 35.80 21.61
CA GLU A 305 30.68 37.21 21.84
C GLU A 305 30.04 38.15 20.81
N ALA A 306 29.15 38.99 21.35
CA ALA A 306 28.97 40.44 21.19
C ALA A 306 29.03 41.16 19.82
N LYS A 307 27.93 41.92 19.62
CA LYS A 307 27.61 43.04 18.72
C LYS A 307 28.54 44.26 18.90
N PRO A 308 28.54 45.28 17.99
CA PRO A 308 27.57 46.41 18.12
C PRO A 308 27.00 46.92 16.76
N GLU A 309 25.69 47.17 16.65
CA GLU A 309 25.00 48.49 16.53
C GLU A 309 25.39 49.29 15.26
N ALA A 310 24.47 49.67 14.36
CA ALA A 310 23.44 50.68 14.60
C ALA A 310 22.23 50.61 13.63
N LYS A 311 21.07 51.06 14.15
CA LYS A 311 19.81 51.42 13.49
C LYS A 311 19.87 52.93 13.13
N PRO A 312 19.02 53.49 12.23
CA PRO A 312 17.70 53.98 12.64
C PRO A 312 16.59 53.70 11.58
N GLU A 313 15.42 53.17 11.96
CA GLU A 313 14.16 53.90 12.20
C GLU A 313 13.57 54.67 11.01
N ALA A 314 12.51 54.10 10.43
CA ALA A 314 11.31 54.85 10.03
C ALA A 314 10.09 53.91 9.98
N LYS A 315 9.04 54.28 10.70
CA LYS A 315 7.64 53.82 10.61
C LYS A 315 6.80 55.01 11.16
N PRO A 316 5.47 55.03 11.04
CA PRO A 316 4.54 54.77 9.92
C PRO A 316 3.82 56.07 9.49
N GLU A 317 3.21 56.08 8.30
CA GLU A 317 2.04 56.95 8.07
C GLU A 317 0.85 56.12 7.62
N ALA A 318 -0.24 56.29 8.36
CA ALA A 318 -1.59 55.90 8.03
C ALA A 318 -2.42 57.19 7.99
N LYS A 319 -3.28 57.38 6.98
CA LYS A 319 -4.58 58.07 7.09
C LYS A 319 -5.39 58.02 5.76
N PRO A 320 -6.69 58.37 5.78
CA PRO A 320 -7.77 57.50 5.27
C PRO A 320 -8.70 58.21 4.25
N GLU A 321 -9.79 57.55 3.83
CA GLU A 321 -11.13 58.09 3.43
C GLU A 321 -11.84 57.00 2.58
N ALA A 322 -12.89 56.29 3.05
CA ALA A 322 -14.31 56.66 3.21
C ALA A 322 -15.00 57.05 1.88
N LYS A 323 -15.65 56.12 1.15
CA LYS A 323 -17.07 55.65 1.20
C LYS A 323 -17.93 56.30 0.07
N PRO A 324 -19.23 55.97 -0.12
CA PRO A 324 -19.80 55.12 -1.17
C PRO A 324 -20.69 55.86 -2.21
N GLU A 325 -21.05 55.17 -3.30
CA GLU A 325 -22.39 55.21 -3.95
C GLU A 325 -22.67 53.86 -4.61
#